data_AF-I6ZLE8-F1
#
_entry.id   AF-I6ZLE8-F1
#
_cell.length_a   1.000
_cell.length_b   1.000
_cell.length_c   1.000
_cell.angle_alpha   90.00
_cell.angle_beta   90.00
_cell.angle_gamma   90.00
#
_symmetry.space_group_name_H-M   'P 1'
#
loop_
_entity.id
_entity.type
_entity.pdbx_description
1 polymer ?
#
loop_
_entity_poly.entity_id
_entity_poly.type
_entity_poly.pdbx_seq_one_letter_code
_entity_poly.pdbx_strand_id
1 'polypeptide(L)'
;PERKRREVMQIANTTMSSRSRNTTVLDTYNITDPEELETEYPFFESRVDNKERTVISNLRPFTLYRIDIHSCNHEAEKLGCSASNFVFARTMPA
;
A
#
# COMPACT_ATOMS: atom_id res chain seq x y z
N PRO A 1 10.93 -1.33 -40.33
CA PRO A 1 10.54 0.07 -40.00
C PRO A 1 10.44 0.24 -38.48
N GLU A 2 11.47 0.84 -37.88
CA GLU A 2 11.62 1.01 -36.44
C GLU A 2 10.63 2.01 -35.83
N ARG A 3 10.14 1.72 -34.63
CA ARG A 3 9.33 2.65 -33.83
C ARG A 3 10.24 3.46 -32.91
N LYS A 4 10.53 4.70 -33.30
CA LYS A 4 11.35 5.65 -32.54
C LYS A 4 10.53 6.28 -31.41
N ARG A 5 11.08 6.26 -30.19
CA ARG A 5 10.54 6.91 -28.97
C ARG A 5 10.59 8.44 -29.13
N ARG A 6 9.49 9.14 -28.84
CA ARG A 6 9.46 10.61 -28.83
C ARG A 6 10.08 11.11 -27.52
N GLU A 7 11.24 11.74 -27.59
CA GLU A 7 11.81 12.46 -26.45
C GLU A 7 11.17 13.84 -26.32
N VAL A 8 10.77 14.17 -25.10
CA VAL A 8 10.34 15.52 -24.72
C VAL A 8 11.38 16.03 -23.75
N MET A 9 12.39 16.72 -24.29
CA MET A 9 13.20 17.67 -23.53
C MET A 9 12.75 19.07 -23.93
N GLN A 10 12.19 19.82 -22.99
CA GLN A 10 12.11 21.26 -23.07
C GLN A 10 12.70 21.85 -21.79
N ILE A 11 13.88 22.44 -21.96
CA ILE A 11 14.59 23.28 -21.01
C ILE A 11 13.82 24.59 -20.87
N ALA A 12 13.56 25.04 -19.64
CA ALA A 12 13.15 26.42 -19.36
C ALA A 12 14.09 27.02 -18.30
N ASN A 13 14.73 28.13 -18.69
CA ASN A 13 15.76 28.86 -17.96
C ASN A 13 15.22 29.56 -16.69
N THR A 14 16.04 29.53 -15.65
CA THR A 14 16.17 30.46 -14.51
C THR A 14 15.22 31.67 -14.45
N THR A 15 14.49 31.82 -13.33
CA THR A 15 14.02 33.13 -12.81
C THR A 15 14.04 33.19 -11.28
N MET A 16 15.02 33.97 -10.80
CA MET A 16 15.20 34.72 -9.55
C MET A 16 14.26 34.52 -8.34
N SER A 17 14.93 34.31 -7.20
CA SER A 17 14.45 34.57 -5.84
C SER A 17 13.92 35.99 -5.67
N SER A 18 12.66 36.12 -5.26
CA SER A 18 12.16 37.30 -4.54
C SER A 18 11.31 36.86 -3.34
N ARG A 19 11.98 36.51 -2.24
CA ARG A 19 11.36 36.47 -0.91
C ARG A 19 11.04 37.90 -0.48
N SER A 20 9.88 38.39 -0.85
CA SER A 20 9.22 39.48 -0.14
C SER A 20 7.73 39.49 -0.45
N ARG A 21 6.91 39.04 0.51
CA ARG A 21 5.58 39.62 0.74
C ARG A 21 5.01 39.24 2.10
N ASN A 22 4.53 40.30 2.74
CA ASN A 22 4.06 40.41 4.11
C ASN A 22 2.83 39.55 4.44
N THR A 23 2.78 39.17 5.71
CA THR A 23 1.63 38.80 6.56
C THR A 23 0.23 38.93 5.94
N THR A 24 -0.48 37.81 5.87
CA THR A 24 -1.91 37.76 6.26
C THR A 24 -2.15 36.41 6.95
N VAL A 25 -2.77 36.46 8.12
CA VAL A 25 -3.22 35.30 8.90
C VAL A 25 -4.21 34.54 8.00
N LEU A 26 -3.83 33.34 7.57
CA LEU A 26 -4.71 32.46 6.83
C LEU A 26 -5.05 31.27 7.72
N ASP A 27 -6.34 31.21 8.04
CA ASP A 27 -7.05 30.15 8.75
C ASP A 27 -6.49 28.74 8.46
N THR A 28 -5.97 28.10 9.50
CA THR A 28 -5.45 26.72 9.49
C THR A 28 -6.53 25.64 9.41
N TYR A 29 -7.69 25.92 8.80
CA TYR A 29 -8.82 24.99 8.70
C TYR A 29 -8.80 24.10 7.45
N ASN A 30 -7.67 24.01 6.74
CA ASN A 30 -7.48 23.10 5.60
C ASN A 30 -6.20 22.27 5.75
N ILE A 31 -6.06 21.59 6.89
CA ILE A 31 -5.17 20.42 6.97
C ILE A 31 -6.04 19.24 6.57
N THR A 32 -6.06 18.90 5.26
CA THR A 32 -6.28 17.50 4.89
C THR A 32 -5.18 16.73 5.58
N ASP A 33 -5.52 16.00 6.63
CA ASP A 33 -4.62 15.22 7.47
C ASP A 33 -3.60 14.46 6.60
N PRO A 34 -2.36 14.97 6.46
CA PRO A 34 -1.31 14.26 5.74
C PRO A 34 -0.75 13.12 6.60
N GLU A 35 -1.23 12.98 7.84
CA GLU A 35 -0.85 11.99 8.84
C GLU A 35 -1.90 10.88 8.98
N GLU A 36 -2.66 10.56 7.92
CA GLU A 36 -3.00 9.15 7.64
C GLU A 36 -1.70 8.42 7.21
N LEU A 37 -0.71 8.53 8.09
CA LEU A 37 0.58 7.89 8.14
C LEU A 37 0.32 6.44 7.76
N GLU A 38 0.99 5.99 6.70
CA GLU A 38 1.06 4.60 6.25
C GLU A 38 1.25 3.71 7.47
N THR A 39 0.14 3.29 8.08
CA THR A 39 0.20 2.51 9.30
C THR A 39 0.54 1.12 8.81
N GLU A 40 1.83 0.79 8.88
CA GLU A 40 2.32 -0.51 8.48
C GLU A 40 1.82 -1.53 9.51
N TYR A 41 0.78 -2.24 9.12
CA TYR A 41 0.25 -3.34 9.92
C TYR A 41 1.12 -4.60 9.67
N PRO A 42 1.55 -5.30 10.73
CA PRO A 42 2.36 -6.49 10.56
C PRO A 42 1.56 -7.61 9.88
N PHE A 43 2.21 -8.34 8.97
CA PHE A 43 1.65 -9.53 8.35
C PHE A 43 1.88 -10.75 9.24
N PHE A 44 0.81 -11.50 9.50
CA PHE A 44 0.87 -12.80 10.14
C PHE A 44 0.72 -13.88 9.06
N GLU A 45 1.81 -14.57 8.72
CA GLU A 45 1.82 -15.60 7.67
C GLU A 45 1.59 -17.00 8.25
N SER A 46 0.75 -17.79 7.60
CA SER A 46 0.55 -19.21 7.92
C SER A 46 0.43 -20.01 6.62
N ARG A 47 1.09 -21.18 6.57
CA ARG A 47 0.97 -22.12 5.45
C ARG A 47 -0.06 -23.18 5.77
N VAL A 48 -0.95 -23.43 4.81
CA VAL A 48 -2.06 -24.38 4.94
C VAL A 48 -1.84 -25.48 3.92
N ASP A 49 -1.30 -26.61 4.36
CA ASP A 49 -1.00 -27.74 3.48
C ASP A 49 -2.17 -28.72 3.41
N ASN A 50 -2.46 -29.22 2.21
CA ASN A 50 -3.43 -30.29 1.93
C ASN A 50 -4.88 -29.99 2.38
N LYS A 51 -5.24 -28.72 2.57
CA LYS A 51 -6.59 -28.26 2.96
C LYS A 51 -6.95 -26.96 2.26
N GLU A 52 -8.23 -26.80 1.96
CA GLU A 52 -8.80 -25.56 1.38
C GLU A 52 -9.36 -24.61 2.45
N ARG A 53 -9.19 -24.92 3.74
CA ARG A 53 -9.69 -24.11 4.86
C ARG A 53 -8.70 -24.08 6.03
N THR A 54 -8.67 -22.94 6.72
CA THR A 54 -7.92 -22.73 7.97
C THR A 54 -8.70 -21.83 8.93
N VAL A 55 -8.31 -21.85 10.21
CA VAL A 55 -8.85 -20.96 11.24
C VAL A 55 -7.69 -20.12 11.78
N ILE A 56 -7.82 -18.80 11.68
CA ILE A 56 -6.85 -17.84 12.21
C ILE A 56 -7.35 -17.38 13.59
N SER A 57 -6.57 -17.65 14.63
CA SER A 57 -6.89 -17.30 16.02
C SER A 57 -6.05 -16.11 16.52
N ASN A 58 -6.31 -15.64 17.74
CA ASN A 58 -5.57 -14.55 18.41
C ASN A 58 -5.63 -13.19 17.67
N LEU A 59 -6.75 -12.92 17.00
CA LEU A 59 -7.02 -11.65 16.34
C LEU A 59 -7.75 -10.69 17.29
N ARG A 60 -7.65 -9.38 17.02
CA ARG A 60 -8.36 -8.36 17.77
C ARG A 60 -9.87 -8.47 17.51
N PRO A 61 -10.72 -8.31 18.53
CA PRO A 61 -12.17 -8.32 18.34
C PRO A 61 -12.60 -7.12 17.47
N PHE A 62 -13.69 -7.31 16.73
CA PHE A 62 -14.30 -6.29 15.88
C PHE A 62 -13.33 -5.50 14.98
N THR A 63 -12.31 -6.17 14.45
CA THR A 63 -11.22 -5.54 13.66
C THR A 63 -11.26 -6.06 12.22
N LEU A 64 -11.08 -5.16 11.25
CA LEU A 64 -11.01 -5.51 9.82
C LEU A 64 -9.60 -5.99 9.46
N TYR A 65 -9.50 -7.14 8.83
CA TYR A 65 -8.25 -7.71 8.35
C TYR A 65 -8.27 -7.85 6.83
N ARG A 66 -7.14 -7.54 6.20
CA ARG A 66 -6.83 -7.94 4.82
C ARG A 66 -6.18 -9.32 4.88
N ILE A 67 -6.77 -10.29 4.18
CA ILE A 67 -6.28 -11.67 4.14
C ILE A 67 -5.76 -11.91 2.73
N ASP A 68 -4.44 -12.05 2.60
CA ASP A 68 -3.76 -12.35 1.34
C ASP A 68 -3.50 -13.86 1.23
N ILE A 69 -4.03 -14.49 0.17
CA ILE A 69 -3.94 -15.94 -0.05
C ILE A 69 -3.06 -16.22 -1.26
N HIS A 70 -2.04 -17.05 -1.06
CA HIS A 70 -1.12 -17.49 -2.12
C HIS A 70 -1.25 -18.99 -2.38
N SER A 71 -1.02 -19.41 -3.63
CA SER A 71 -0.90 -20.81 -4.01
C SER A 71 0.57 -21.12 -4.32
N CYS A 72 1.14 -22.06 -3.58
CA CYS A 72 2.53 -22.51 -3.73
C CYS A 72 2.56 -23.95 -4.27
N ASN A 73 3.54 -24.27 -5.11
CA ASN A 73 3.81 -25.63 -5.61
C ASN A 73 5.18 -26.14 -5.12
N HIS A 74 5.63 -27.30 -5.60
CA HIS A 74 6.91 -27.91 -5.20
C HIS A 74 8.16 -27.10 -5.58
N GLU A 75 8.07 -26.19 -6.56
CA GLU A 75 9.18 -25.30 -6.95
C GLU A 75 9.10 -23.92 -6.27
N ALA A 76 8.10 -23.68 -5.41
CA ALA A 76 7.87 -22.37 -4.80
C ALA A 76 9.04 -21.89 -3.92
N GLU A 77 9.84 -22.80 -3.37
CA GLU A 77 11.03 -22.45 -2.59
C GLU A 77 12.10 -21.76 -3.45
N LYS A 78 12.14 -22.02 -4.77
CA LYS A 78 13.11 -21.43 -5.69
C LYS A 78 12.51 -20.31 -6.54
N LEU A 79 11.28 -20.50 -7.00
CA LEU A 79 10.62 -19.59 -7.96
C LEU A 79 9.65 -18.62 -7.29
N GLY A 80 9.33 -18.81 -6.01
CA GLY A 80 8.28 -18.09 -5.31
C GLY A 80 6.88 -18.68 -5.55
N CYS A 81 5.92 -18.22 -4.74
CA CYS A 81 4.51 -18.58 -4.89
C CYS A 81 3.79 -17.68 -5.90
N SER A 82 2.50 -17.97 -6.15
CA SER A 82 1.65 -17.10 -6.96
C SER A 82 1.51 -15.69 -6.37
N ALA A 83 1.00 -14.76 -7.16
CA ALA A 83 0.44 -13.51 -6.64
C ALA A 83 -0.69 -13.79 -5.62
N SER A 84 -0.95 -12.84 -4.73
CA SER A 84 -2.02 -12.97 -3.73
C SER A 84 -3.40 -12.75 -4.35
N ASN A 85 -4.36 -13.54 -3.90
CA ASN A 85 -5.77 -13.21 -3.98
C ASN A 85 -6.20 -12.72 -2.60
N PHE A 86 -6.74 -11.50 -2.51
CA PHE A 86 -7.02 -10.88 -1.22
C PHE A 86 -8.51 -10.72 -0.95
N VAL A 87 -8.88 -10.82 0.33
CA VAL A 87 -10.24 -10.56 0.80
C VAL A 87 -10.18 -9.78 2.12
N PHE A 88 -11.18 -8.93 2.35
CA PHE A 88 -11.37 -8.26 3.63
C PHE A 88 -12.41 -9.00 4.46
N ALA A 89 -12.08 -9.29 5.72
CA ALA A 89 -12.99 -9.90 6.67
C ALA A 89 -12.88 -9.22 8.04
N ARG A 90 -14.00 -9.08 8.75
CA ARG A 90 -14.04 -8.51 10.09
C ARG A 90 -14.26 -9.62 11.11
N THR A 91 -13.51 -9.58 12.20
CA THR A 91 -13.70 -10.50 13.33
C THR A 91 -14.99 -10.19 14.10
N MET A 92 -15.49 -11.18 14.85
CA MET A 92 -16.66 -11.01 15.70
C MET A 92 -16.40 -9.99 16.83
N PRO A 93 -17.46 -9.32 17.32
CA PRO A 93 -17.41 -8.58 18.58
C PRO A 93 -17.05 -9.49 19.76
N ALA A 94 -16.55 -8.89 20.84
CA ALA A 94 -16.30 -9.56 22.12
C ALA A 94 -17.59 -9.74 22.93
#